data_AF-A0A4S2S4A7-F1
#
_entry.id   AF-A0A4S2S4A7-F1
#
_cell.length_a   1.000
_cell.length_b   1.000
_cell.length_c   1.000
_cell.angle_alpha   90.00
_cell.angle_beta   90.00
_cell.angle_gamma   90.00
#
_symmetry.space_group_name_H-M   'P 1'
#
loop_
_entity.id
_entity.type
_entity.pdbx_description
1 polymer ?
#
loop_
_entity_poly.entity_id
_entity_poly.type
_entity_poly.pdbx_seq_one_letter_code
_entity_poly.pdbx_strand_id
1 'polypeptide(L)' 'TMVVKDGLAHVQAGAGIVIDSMPEAEYAESLKKAEALWKALEWSEQSKKSREETSVR' A
#
# COMPACT_ATOMS: atom_id res chain seq x y z
N THR A 1 2.95 -5.30 -5.62
CA THR A 1 1.92 -4.85 -6.60
C THR A 1 0.57 -4.88 -5.93
N MET A 2 -0.45 -4.24 -6.51
CA MET A 2 -1.80 -4.20 -5.96
C MET A 2 -2.80 -4.70 -7.01
N VAL A 3 -3.74 -5.55 -6.59
CA VAL A 3 -4.84 -6.06 -7.43
C VAL A 3 -6.15 -5.53 -6.85
N VAL A 4 -6.98 -4.92 -7.69
CA VAL A 4 -8.30 -4.42 -7.29
C VAL A 4 -9.38 -5.30 -7.88
N LYS A 5 -10.26 -5.82 -7.03
CA LYS A 5 -11.38 -6.67 -7.42
C LYS A 5 -12.56 -6.44 -6.47
N ASP A 6 -13.77 -6.32 -7.01
CA ASP A 6 -15.01 -6.17 -6.24
C ASP A 6 -14.97 -5.00 -5.22
N GLY A 7 -14.31 -3.89 -5.60
CA GLY A 7 -14.14 -2.72 -4.74
C GLY A 7 -13.08 -2.88 -3.63
N LEU A 8 -12.38 -4.02 -3.58
CA LEU A 8 -11.33 -4.30 -2.60
C LEU A 8 -9.95 -4.29 -3.26
N ALA A 9 -9.00 -3.64 -2.58
CA ALA A 9 -7.60 -3.59 -2.98
C ALA A 9 -6.79 -4.63 -2.18
N HIS A 10 -6.13 -5.54 -2.88
CA HIS A 10 -5.25 -6.55 -2.30
C HIS A 10 -3.79 -6.19 -2.61
N VAL A 11 -2.99 -6.03 -1.56
CA VAL A 11 -1.56 -5.74 -1.66
C VAL A 11 -0.77 -6.97 -1.25
N GLN A 12 0.15 -7.40 -2.12
CA GLN A 12 1.10 -8.47 -1.80
C GLN A 12 2.51 -7.87 -1.69
N ALA A 13 3.19 -8.25 -0.61
CA ALA A 13 4.58 -7.94 -0.34
C ALA A 13 5.25 -9.12 0.36
N GLY A 14 6.58 -9.12 0.39
CA GLY A 14 7.38 -10.15 1.02
C GLY A 14 8.81 -9.67 1.24
N ALA A 15 9.61 -10.55 1.83
CA ALA A 15 11.00 -10.34 2.13
C ALA A 15 11.85 -11.52 1.65
N GLY A 16 13.13 -11.26 1.40
CA GLY A 16 14.08 -12.28 0.99
C GLY A 16 14.68 -12.93 2.22
N ILE A 17 14.58 -14.25 2.34
CA ILE A 17 15.13 -14.97 3.50
C ILE A 17 16.51 -15.50 3.18
N VAL A 18 17.47 -15.20 4.06
CA VAL A 18 18.85 -15.73 4.04
C VAL A 18 19.18 -16.40 5.38
N ILE A 19 20.37 -17.00 5.49
CA ILE A 19 20.72 -17.86 6.64
C ILE A 19 20.77 -17.12 7.99
N ASP A 20 21.03 -15.82 7.95
CA ASP A 20 21.13 -14.92 9.10
C ASP A 20 19.90 -14.01 9.25
N SER A 21 18.84 -14.24 8.47
CA SER A 21 17.59 -13.48 8.58
C SER A 21 16.95 -13.61 9.97
N MET A 22 16.41 -12.49 10.46
CA MET A 22 15.59 -12.45 11.67
C MET A 22 14.11 -12.38 11.29
N PRO A 23 13.26 -13.36 11.69
CA PRO A 23 11.86 -13.40 11.27
C PRO A 23 11.09 -12.09 11.48
N GLU A 24 11.33 -11.41 12.60
CA GLU A 24 10.67 -10.15 12.95
C GLU A 24 11.10 -9.01 12.02
N ALA A 25 12.37 -8.97 11.62
CA ALA A 25 12.90 -7.95 10.72
C ALA A 25 12.35 -8.13 9.29
N GLU A 26 12.31 -9.36 8.80
CA GLU A 26 11.79 -9.68 7.45
C GLU A 26 10.29 -9.44 7.35
N TYR A 27 9.56 -9.69 8.43
CA TYR A 27 8.15 -9.33 8.52
C TYR A 27 7.97 -7.80 8.46
N ALA A 28 8.75 -7.04 9.23
CA ALA A 28 8.70 -5.59 9.20
C ALA A 28 9.06 -5.01 7.82
N GLU A 29 10.06 -5.59 7.13
CA GLU A 29 10.40 -5.22 5.75
C GLU A 29 9.23 -5.46 4.79
N SER A 30 8.60 -6.63 4.88
CA SER A 30 7.44 -6.99 4.06
C SER A 30 6.29 -6.00 4.25
N LEU A 31 5.99 -5.63 5.50
CA LEU A 31 4.98 -4.62 5.82
C LEU A 31 5.34 -3.25 5.25
N LYS A 32 6.59 -2.81 5.39
CA LYS A 32 7.06 -1.51 4.89
C LYS A 32 6.96 -1.40 3.37
N LYS A 33 7.22 -2.50 2.65
CA LYS A 33 7.00 -2.57 1.19
C LYS A 33 5.52 -2.47 0.82
N ALA A 34 4.62 -3.11 1.59
CA ALA A 34 3.19 -3.02 1.38
C ALA A 34 2.64 -1.61 1.67
N GLU A 35 3.12 -0.98 2.74
CA GLU A 35 2.71 0.35 3.20
C GLU A 35 2.87 1.42 2.10
N ALA A 36 3.91 1.31 1.27
CA ALA A 36 4.12 2.24 0.15
C ALA A 36 2.94 2.27 -0.82
N LEU A 37 2.37 1.10 -1.15
CA LEU A 37 1.19 1.03 -2.03
C LEU A 37 -0.08 1.50 -1.33
N TRP A 38 -0.18 1.24 -0.03
CA TRP A 38 -1.31 1.70 0.78
C TRP A 38 -1.37 3.24 0.85
N LYS A 39 -0.24 3.89 1.14
CA LYS A 39 -0.13 5.36 1.13
C LYS A 39 -0.46 5.96 -0.24
N ALA A 40 0.01 5.32 -1.31
CA ALA A 40 -0.31 5.78 -2.67
C ALA A 40 -1.82 5.74 -2.95
N LEU A 41 -2.53 4.71 -2.48
CA LEU A 41 -3.98 4.63 -2.57
C LEU A 41 -4.65 5.76 -1.76
N GLU A 42 -4.24 5.95 -0.50
CA GLU A 42 -4.79 7.01 0.36
C GLU A 42 -4.63 8.41 -0.25
N TRP A 43 -3.44 8.73 -0.76
CA TRP A 43 -3.19 10.01 -1.43
C TRP A 43 -4.01 10.18 -2.71
N SER A 44 -4.24 9.09 -3.45
CA SER A 44 -5.11 9.13 -4.64
C SER A 44 -6.54 9.49 -4.26
N GLU A 45 -7.09 8.86 -3.22
CA GLU A 45 -8.46 9.12 -2.75
C GLU A 45 -8.62 10.54 -2.18
N GLN A 46 -7.64 11.03 -1.42
CA GLN A 46 -7.62 12.42 -0.95
C GLN A 46 -7.57 13.42 -2.12
N SER A 47 -6.77 13.13 -3.14
CA SER A 47 -6.65 13.98 -4.33
C SER A 47 -7.92 13.99 -5.17
N LYS A 48 -8.71 12.91 -5.19
CA LYS A 48 -10.02 12.87 -5.86
C LYS A 48 -11.03 13.76 -5.14
N LYS A 49 -11.15 13.61 -3.81
CA LYS A 49 -12.08 14.40 -2.99
C LYS A 49 -11.85 15.91 -3.14
N SER A 50 -10.60 16.36 -3.07
CA SER A 50 -10.27 17.79 -3.19
C SER A 50 -10.61 18.37 -4.57
N ARG A 51 -10.49 17.56 -5.64
CA ARG A 51 -10.88 17.94 -7.00
C ARG A 51 -12.39 18.03 -7.16
N GLU A 52 -13.13 17.08 -6.59
CA GLU A 52 -14.60 17.08 -6.61
C GLU A 52 -15.16 18.27 -5.82
N GLU A 53 -14.63 18.56 -4.63
CA GLU A 53 -15.02 19.72 -3.81
C GLU A 53 -14.75 21.07 -4.50
N THR A 54 -13.67 21.15 -5.28
CA THR A 54 -13.32 22.36 -6.06
C THR A 54 -14.23 22.53 -7.28
N SER A 55 -14.70 21.44 -7.90
CA SER A 55 -15.58 21.47 -9.08
C SER A 55 -17.04 21.78 -8.76
N VAL A 56 -17.44 21.66 -7.49
CA VAL A 56 -18.82 21.92 -7.01
C VAL A 56 -18.99 23.34 -6.47
N ARG A 57 -17.90 24.13 -6.42
CA ARG A 57 -17.90 25.57 -6.12
C ARG A 57 -17.90 26.39 -7.40
#